data_AF-A0A0J9EUF6-F1
#
_entry.id   AF-A0A0J9EUF6-F1
#
_cell.length_a   1.000
_cell.length_b   1.000
_cell.length_c   1.000
_cell.angle_alpha   90.00
_cell.angle_beta   90.00
_cell.angle_gamma   90.00
#
_symmetry.space_group_name_H-M   'P 1'
#
loop_
_entity.id
_entity.type
_entity.pdbx_description
1 polymer ?
#
loop_
_entity_poly.entity_id
_entity_poly.type
_entity_poly.pdbx_seq_one_letter_code
_entity_poly.pdbx_strand_id
1 'polypeptide(L)'
;MSEMPSIQENLKRVWKNVDNIFLPNDSWWNDDDKCHKIQKKISYFNSDHQDDPQHIDQIYKLLSRGVNLTQAAIDWEHPAIGSEKNDTGKARGIQWRLVIAYSGFEITTKGLINKLEGQPYKEDFKSLINKCQSNLPNYYPLNSPDPDSSKSLEKWLTQEEKSIGKFLGLRNNDIKVIENWMLESHLIKTWEDALLLARAFRNCTTHGFLVPRKVLDWKLKPIFRVLTENLAEILIAALEKIES
;
A
#
# COMPACT_ATOMS: atom_id res chain seq x y z
N MET A 1 20.61 18.06 -16.63
CA MET A 1 20.13 17.15 -15.57
C MET A 1 18.78 16.65 -16.01
N SER A 2 18.62 15.35 -16.27
CA SER A 2 17.29 14.77 -16.53
C SER A 2 16.46 14.95 -15.26
N GLU A 3 15.29 15.56 -15.35
CA GLU A 3 14.30 15.49 -14.27
C GLU A 3 14.02 14.01 -13.99
N MET A 4 14.00 13.64 -12.71
CA MET A 4 13.55 12.30 -12.34
C MET A 4 12.07 12.17 -12.68
N PRO A 5 11.64 11.06 -13.31
CA PRO A 5 10.22 10.86 -13.63
C PRO A 5 9.39 10.90 -12.35
N SER A 6 8.20 11.48 -12.45
CA SER A 6 7.24 11.52 -11.34
C SER A 6 6.88 10.09 -10.90
N ILE A 7 6.41 9.92 -9.65
CA ILE A 7 5.97 8.61 -9.15
C ILE A 7 4.84 8.02 -10.01
N GLN A 8 3.97 8.88 -10.55
CA GLN A 8 2.94 8.54 -11.54
C GLN A 8 3.54 7.87 -12.77
N GLU A 9 4.50 8.53 -13.42
CA GLU A 9 5.13 8.06 -14.65
C GLU A 9 5.97 6.82 -14.40
N ASN A 10 6.64 6.76 -13.24
CA ASN A 10 7.49 5.63 -12.90
C ASN A 10 6.66 4.35 -12.69
N LEU A 11 5.54 4.44 -11.95
CA LEU A 11 4.64 3.28 -11.78
C LEU A 11 4.05 2.82 -13.11
N LYS A 12 3.60 3.75 -13.97
CA LYS A 12 3.11 3.42 -15.33
C LYS A 12 4.18 2.72 -16.18
N ARG A 13 5.40 3.24 -16.15
CA ARG A 13 6.53 2.70 -16.92
C ARG A 13 6.88 1.29 -16.49
N VAL A 14 7.10 1.07 -15.19
CA VAL A 14 7.51 -0.24 -14.67
C VAL A 14 6.38 -1.25 -14.83
N TRP A 15 5.12 -0.85 -14.63
CA TRP A 15 3.99 -1.74 -14.91
C TRP A 15 3.94 -2.17 -16.36
N LYS A 16 4.10 -1.24 -17.32
CA LYS A 16 4.15 -1.57 -18.75
C LYS A 16 5.23 -2.61 -19.06
N ASN A 17 6.41 -2.49 -18.43
CA ASN A 17 7.50 -3.45 -18.61
C ASN A 17 7.13 -4.85 -18.07
N VAL A 18 6.48 -4.91 -16.91
CA VAL A 18 6.00 -6.17 -16.33
C VAL A 18 4.86 -6.77 -17.15
N ASP A 19 3.87 -5.97 -17.56
CA ASP A 19 2.74 -6.40 -18.38
C ASP A 19 3.20 -7.00 -19.72
N ASN A 20 4.27 -6.47 -20.33
CA ASN A 20 4.88 -7.03 -21.53
C ASN A 20 5.38 -8.47 -21.37
N ILE A 21 5.72 -8.92 -20.15
CA ILE A 21 6.11 -10.31 -19.88
C ILE A 21 4.91 -11.25 -20.12
N PHE A 22 3.69 -10.75 -19.86
CA PHE A 22 2.45 -11.48 -20.04
C PHE A 22 1.91 -11.36 -21.46
N LEU A 23 2.40 -10.44 -22.30
CA LEU A 23 1.94 -10.28 -23.69
C LEU A 23 2.47 -11.35 -24.65
N PRO A 24 1.71 -11.75 -25.69
CA PRO A 24 0.29 -11.43 -25.91
C PRO A 24 -0.59 -12.00 -24.79
N ASN A 25 -1.70 -11.31 -24.47
CA ASN A 25 -2.64 -11.75 -23.45
C ASN A 25 -3.09 -13.18 -23.70
N ASP A 26 -3.25 -13.94 -22.62
CA ASP A 26 -3.69 -15.34 -22.63
C ASP A 26 -2.74 -16.30 -23.38
N SER A 27 -1.58 -15.85 -23.87
CA SER A 27 -0.71 -16.76 -24.64
C SER A 27 -0.04 -17.82 -23.78
N TRP A 28 -0.01 -17.65 -22.45
CA TRP A 28 0.50 -18.65 -21.51
C TRP A 28 -0.42 -19.88 -21.40
N TRP A 29 -1.68 -19.81 -21.87
CA TRP A 29 -2.59 -20.98 -21.88
C TRP A 29 -2.15 -22.11 -22.81
N ASN A 30 -1.29 -21.82 -23.79
CA ASN A 30 -0.84 -22.79 -24.79
C ASN A 30 0.70 -22.81 -24.93
N ASP A 31 1.42 -22.28 -23.95
CA ASP A 31 2.88 -22.09 -24.01
C ASP A 31 3.52 -22.37 -22.63
N ASP A 32 3.88 -23.64 -22.40
CA ASP A 32 4.51 -24.10 -21.17
C ASP A 32 5.85 -23.39 -20.90
N ASP A 33 6.62 -23.12 -21.96
CA ASP A 33 7.89 -22.39 -21.87
C ASP A 33 7.65 -20.96 -21.36
N LYS A 34 6.57 -20.30 -21.79
CA LYS A 34 6.18 -18.99 -21.30
C LYS A 34 5.73 -19.04 -19.84
N CYS A 35 4.92 -20.01 -19.45
CA CYS A 35 4.54 -20.20 -18.04
C CYS A 35 5.78 -20.36 -17.15
N HIS A 36 6.72 -21.22 -17.56
CA HIS A 36 7.97 -21.44 -16.83
C HIS A 36 8.82 -20.14 -16.72
N LYS A 37 8.91 -19.35 -17.79
CA LYS A 37 9.63 -18.06 -17.77
C LYS A 37 8.98 -17.05 -16.84
N ILE A 38 7.64 -16.95 -16.82
CA ILE A 38 6.90 -16.06 -15.91
C ILE A 38 7.10 -16.55 -14.48
N GLN A 39 6.90 -17.84 -14.21
CA GLN A 39 7.08 -18.47 -12.91
C GLN A 39 8.47 -18.19 -12.34
N LYS A 40 9.52 -18.32 -13.16
CA LYS A 40 10.90 -18.06 -12.74
C LYS A 40 11.10 -16.63 -12.24
N LYS A 41 10.46 -15.64 -12.87
CA LYS A 41 10.54 -14.23 -12.46
C LYS A 41 9.80 -13.97 -11.16
N ILE A 42 8.56 -14.45 -11.02
CA ILE A 42 7.77 -14.25 -9.79
C ILE A 42 8.30 -15.08 -8.61
N SER A 43 9.00 -16.18 -8.88
CA SER A 43 9.62 -17.03 -7.85
C SER A 43 10.65 -16.34 -6.99
N TYR A 44 11.17 -15.19 -7.44
CA TYR A 44 12.00 -14.32 -6.61
C TYR A 44 11.31 -13.96 -5.29
N PHE A 45 9.98 -13.72 -5.33
CA PHE A 45 9.19 -13.35 -4.17
C PHE A 45 8.66 -14.54 -3.38
N ASN A 46 8.31 -15.64 -4.04
CA ASN A 46 7.97 -16.90 -3.38
C ASN A 46 8.26 -18.11 -4.30
N SER A 47 9.08 -19.05 -3.85
CA SER A 47 9.42 -20.26 -4.62
C SER A 47 8.24 -21.18 -4.92
N ASP A 48 7.13 -21.03 -4.19
CA ASP A 48 5.96 -21.90 -4.27
C ASP A 48 5.01 -21.52 -5.42
N HIS A 49 5.39 -20.56 -6.27
CA HIS A 49 4.64 -20.28 -7.48
C HIS A 49 4.68 -21.48 -8.43
N GLN A 50 3.50 -21.90 -8.90
CA GLN A 50 3.36 -22.96 -9.90
C GLN A 50 3.55 -22.39 -11.31
N ASP A 51 4.01 -23.22 -12.25
CA ASP A 51 4.17 -22.88 -13.66
C ASP A 51 3.03 -23.41 -14.53
N ASP A 52 1.85 -23.66 -13.95
CA ASP A 52 0.65 -23.99 -14.72
C ASP A 52 -0.10 -22.73 -15.19
N PRO A 53 -0.82 -22.79 -16.33
CA PRO A 53 -1.51 -21.63 -16.88
C PRO A 53 -2.55 -21.00 -15.95
N GLN A 54 -3.27 -21.80 -15.14
CA GLN A 54 -4.29 -21.30 -14.23
C GLN A 54 -3.68 -20.43 -13.14
N HIS A 55 -2.56 -20.88 -12.56
CA HIS A 55 -1.83 -20.12 -11.57
C HIS A 55 -1.28 -18.82 -12.16
N ILE A 56 -0.63 -18.88 -13.32
CA ILE A 56 -0.08 -17.70 -14.00
C ILE A 56 -1.16 -16.67 -14.33
N ASP A 57 -2.31 -17.11 -14.84
CA ASP A 57 -3.47 -16.26 -15.09
C ASP A 57 -3.98 -15.58 -13.81
N GLN A 58 -4.07 -16.33 -12.70
CA GLN A 58 -4.48 -15.78 -11.41
C GLN A 58 -3.50 -14.72 -10.91
N ILE A 59 -2.19 -14.98 -11.01
CA ILE A 59 -1.16 -13.99 -10.64
C ILE A 59 -1.27 -12.75 -11.52
N TYR A 60 -1.39 -12.91 -12.84
CA TYR A 60 -1.55 -11.79 -13.76
C TYR A 60 -2.75 -10.90 -13.37
N LYS A 61 -3.91 -11.50 -13.11
CA LYS A 61 -5.12 -10.79 -12.70
C LYS A 61 -4.93 -10.02 -11.39
N LEU A 62 -4.24 -10.60 -10.41
CA LEU A 62 -3.91 -9.93 -9.15
C LEU A 62 -2.97 -8.73 -9.39
N LEU A 63 -1.89 -8.92 -10.15
CA LEU A 63 -0.95 -7.84 -10.47
C LEU A 63 -1.64 -6.71 -11.22
N SER A 64 -2.31 -7.02 -12.34
CA SER A 64 -3.01 -6.03 -13.17
C SER A 64 -4.05 -5.25 -12.37
N ARG A 65 -4.90 -5.94 -11.59
CA ARG A 65 -5.90 -5.26 -10.75
C ARG A 65 -5.26 -4.40 -9.67
N GLY A 66 -4.27 -4.94 -8.95
CA GLY A 66 -3.65 -4.25 -7.83
C GLY A 66 -2.87 -3.01 -8.27
N VAL A 67 -2.08 -3.13 -9.34
CA VAL A 67 -1.30 -2.02 -9.89
C VAL A 67 -2.20 -0.92 -10.43
N ASN A 68 -3.25 -1.27 -11.18
CA ASN A 68 -4.20 -0.28 -11.69
C ASN A 68 -4.94 0.48 -10.58
N LEU A 69 -5.27 -0.17 -9.46
CA LEU A 69 -5.86 0.49 -8.30
C LEU A 69 -4.87 1.47 -7.65
N THR A 70 -3.63 1.05 -7.43
CA THR A 70 -2.60 1.93 -6.87
C THR A 70 -2.34 3.11 -7.81
N GLN A 71 -2.24 2.87 -9.12
CA GLN A 71 -2.08 3.93 -10.11
C GLN A 71 -3.24 4.93 -10.08
N ALA A 72 -4.48 4.45 -10.05
CA ALA A 72 -5.65 5.32 -9.97
C ALA A 72 -5.65 6.19 -8.70
N ALA A 73 -5.12 5.66 -7.58
CA ALA A 73 -4.95 6.45 -6.37
C ALA A 73 -3.89 7.54 -6.55
N ILE A 74 -2.74 7.22 -7.14
CA ILE A 74 -1.64 8.17 -7.36
C ILE A 74 -2.01 9.26 -8.37
N ASP A 75 -2.76 8.90 -9.43
CA ASP A 75 -3.27 9.82 -10.44
C ASP A 75 -4.38 10.74 -9.90
N TRP A 76 -4.96 10.44 -8.73
CA TRP A 76 -5.97 11.29 -8.09
C TRP A 76 -5.33 12.46 -7.34
N GLU A 77 -4.86 13.45 -8.09
CA GLU A 77 -4.09 14.60 -7.59
C GLU A 77 -4.87 15.48 -6.60
N HIS A 78 -6.15 15.73 -6.89
CA HIS A 78 -7.05 16.56 -6.09
C HIS A 78 -8.23 15.74 -5.55
N PRO A 79 -7.99 14.83 -4.60
CA PRO A 79 -9.02 13.90 -4.19
C PRO A 79 -10.09 14.57 -3.33
N ALA A 80 -11.34 14.40 -3.73
CA ALA A 80 -12.50 14.90 -3.01
C ALA A 80 -13.70 13.96 -3.18
N ILE A 81 -14.46 13.73 -2.10
CA ILE A 81 -15.68 12.93 -2.13
C ILE A 81 -16.83 13.74 -1.51
N GLY A 82 -17.86 13.99 -2.30
CA GLY A 82 -18.96 14.90 -1.98
C GLY A 82 -18.68 16.29 -2.55
N SER A 83 -18.75 17.34 -1.73
CA SER A 83 -18.47 18.70 -2.19
C SER A 83 -16.98 19.01 -2.19
N GLU A 84 -16.42 19.27 -3.37
CA GLU A 84 -15.03 19.70 -3.55
C GLU A 84 -14.75 21.08 -2.93
N LYS A 85 -15.80 21.88 -2.73
CA LYS A 85 -15.69 23.23 -2.16
C LYS A 85 -15.50 23.21 -0.64
N ASN A 86 -15.78 22.09 0.05
CA ASN A 86 -15.66 22.01 1.50
C ASN A 86 -14.44 21.17 1.94
N ASP A 87 -13.86 21.53 3.08
CA ASP A 87 -12.63 20.88 3.58
C ASP A 87 -12.83 19.42 3.98
N THR A 88 -14.03 19.06 4.44
CA THR A 88 -14.36 17.69 4.83
C THR A 88 -14.44 16.73 3.63
N GLY A 89 -14.88 17.21 2.46
CA GLY A 89 -14.95 16.45 1.22
C GLY A 89 -13.57 16.20 0.67
N LYS A 90 -12.69 17.21 0.71
CA LYS A 90 -11.26 17.07 0.41
C LYS A 90 -10.57 16.10 1.38
N ALA A 91 -10.81 16.22 2.68
CA ALA A 91 -10.25 15.31 3.68
C ALA A 91 -10.72 13.87 3.44
N ARG A 92 -12.02 13.67 3.17
CA ARG A 92 -12.58 12.36 2.82
C ARG A 92 -11.93 11.79 1.56
N GLY A 93 -11.75 12.60 0.52
CA GLY A 93 -11.05 12.18 -0.70
C GLY A 93 -9.64 11.70 -0.40
N ILE A 94 -8.85 12.46 0.37
CA ILE A 94 -7.49 12.08 0.77
C ILE A 94 -7.47 10.74 1.54
N GLN A 95 -8.43 10.52 2.44
CA GLN A 95 -8.56 9.24 3.15
C GLN A 95 -8.81 8.08 2.19
N TRP A 96 -9.79 8.23 1.29
CA TRP A 96 -10.13 7.19 0.34
C TRP A 96 -9.05 6.96 -0.70
N ARG A 97 -8.26 7.96 -1.05
CA ARG A 97 -7.05 7.79 -1.88
C ARG A 97 -6.06 6.82 -1.22
N LEU A 98 -5.78 6.98 0.07
CA LEU A 98 -4.95 6.03 0.82
C LEU A 98 -5.58 4.63 0.86
N VAL A 99 -6.90 4.54 1.08
CA VAL A 99 -7.62 3.25 1.08
C VAL A 99 -7.46 2.53 -0.26
N ILE A 100 -7.66 3.23 -1.37
CA ILE A 100 -7.54 2.67 -2.73
C ILE A 100 -6.10 2.23 -2.99
N ALA A 101 -5.11 3.07 -2.67
CA ALA A 101 -3.69 2.75 -2.84
C ALA A 101 -3.30 1.51 -2.03
N TYR A 102 -3.70 1.45 -0.75
CA TYR A 102 -3.41 0.30 0.11
C TYR A 102 -4.08 -0.97 -0.41
N SER A 103 -5.33 -0.89 -0.88
CA SER A 103 -6.02 -2.05 -1.47
C SER A 103 -5.35 -2.53 -2.74
N GLY A 104 -4.90 -1.64 -3.62
CA GLY A 104 -4.12 -2.02 -4.80
C GLY A 104 -2.81 -2.71 -4.42
N PHE A 105 -2.04 -2.08 -3.54
CA PHE A 105 -0.79 -2.61 -3.01
C PHE A 105 -0.95 -3.97 -2.33
N GLU A 106 -1.98 -4.17 -1.51
CA GLU A 106 -2.26 -5.45 -0.83
C GLU A 106 -2.57 -6.56 -1.84
N ILE A 107 -3.40 -6.28 -2.85
CA ILE A 107 -3.74 -7.25 -3.90
C ILE A 107 -2.48 -7.68 -4.67
N THR A 108 -1.65 -6.72 -5.09
CA THR A 108 -0.39 -7.02 -5.77
C THR A 108 0.54 -7.81 -4.87
N THR A 109 0.71 -7.40 -3.61
CA THR A 109 1.56 -8.10 -2.63
C THR A 109 1.14 -9.56 -2.50
N LYS A 110 -0.16 -9.82 -2.33
CA LYS A 110 -0.72 -11.18 -2.24
C LYS A 110 -0.39 -12.01 -3.48
N GLY A 111 -0.46 -11.43 -4.67
CA GLY A 111 0.00 -12.05 -5.91
C GLY A 111 1.48 -12.41 -5.85
N LEU A 112 2.35 -11.46 -5.50
CA LEU A 112 3.81 -11.67 -5.50
C LEU A 112 4.28 -12.68 -4.46
N ILE A 113 3.70 -12.69 -3.26
CA ILE A 113 4.13 -13.60 -2.19
C ILE A 113 3.37 -14.93 -2.22
N ASN A 114 2.57 -15.19 -3.27
CA ASN A 114 1.71 -16.36 -3.41
C ASN A 114 0.75 -16.60 -2.21
N LYS A 115 0.17 -15.52 -1.65
CA LYS A 115 -0.78 -15.59 -0.54
C LYS A 115 -2.17 -15.28 -1.04
N LEU A 116 -2.81 -16.27 -1.66
CA LEU A 116 -4.08 -16.08 -2.36
C LEU A 116 -5.25 -15.86 -1.37
N GLU A 117 -5.18 -16.46 -0.19
CA GLU A 117 -6.19 -16.35 0.87
C GLU A 117 -5.76 -15.47 2.04
N GLY A 118 -6.75 -14.91 2.76
CA GLY A 118 -6.52 -14.09 3.94
C GLY A 118 -5.83 -12.75 3.65
N GLN A 119 -5.23 -12.16 4.67
CA GLN A 119 -4.52 -10.88 4.60
C GLN A 119 -3.02 -11.08 4.91
N PRO A 120 -2.11 -10.31 4.29
CA PRO A 120 -0.69 -10.37 4.65
C PRO A 120 -0.42 -10.00 6.13
N TYR A 121 0.54 -10.67 6.75
CA TYR A 121 1.07 -10.39 8.08
C TYR A 121 2.23 -9.39 8.02
N LYS A 122 2.70 -8.94 9.18
CA LYS A 122 3.83 -8.00 9.26
C LYS A 122 5.08 -8.61 8.61
N GLU A 123 5.25 -9.90 8.81
CA GLU A 123 6.36 -10.73 8.37
C GLU A 123 6.36 -10.86 6.84
N ASP A 124 5.17 -10.96 6.24
CA ASP A 124 4.99 -10.97 4.78
C ASP A 124 5.48 -9.65 4.16
N PHE A 125 5.08 -8.51 4.74
CA PHE A 125 5.53 -7.19 4.28
C PHE A 125 7.03 -6.98 4.51
N LYS A 126 7.55 -7.39 5.66
CA LYS A 126 8.99 -7.34 5.94
C LYS A 126 9.78 -8.16 4.93
N SER A 127 9.31 -9.36 4.59
CA SER A 127 9.93 -10.21 3.57
C SER A 127 9.94 -9.53 2.20
N LEU A 128 8.80 -8.96 1.78
CA LEU A 128 8.69 -8.20 0.53
C LEU A 128 9.67 -7.02 0.50
N ILE A 129 9.66 -6.17 1.52
CA ILE A 129 10.51 -4.97 1.63
C ILE A 129 11.99 -5.36 1.57
N ASN A 130 12.40 -6.38 2.31
CA ASN A 130 13.78 -6.87 2.29
C ASN A 130 14.23 -7.32 0.89
N LYS A 131 13.35 -8.01 0.15
CA LYS A 131 13.63 -8.42 -1.24
C LYS A 131 13.71 -7.23 -2.19
N CYS A 132 13.02 -6.14 -1.89
CA CYS A 132 13.01 -4.92 -2.70
C CYS A 132 14.05 -3.87 -2.26
N GLN A 133 14.75 -4.08 -1.15
CA GLN A 133 15.56 -3.07 -0.47
C GLN A 133 16.62 -2.40 -1.35
N SER A 134 17.17 -3.11 -2.34
CA SER A 134 18.16 -2.57 -3.28
C SER A 134 17.58 -1.60 -4.32
N ASN A 135 16.26 -1.60 -4.51
CA ASN A 135 15.54 -0.73 -5.44
C ASN A 135 14.73 0.35 -4.70
N LEU A 136 14.59 0.25 -3.38
CA LEU A 136 13.92 1.27 -2.57
C LEU A 136 14.85 2.49 -2.38
N PRO A 137 14.30 3.72 -2.45
CA PRO A 137 15.05 4.88 -2.01
C PRO A 137 15.26 4.84 -0.49
N ASN A 138 16.17 5.69 -0.01
CA ASN A 138 16.33 5.91 1.42
C ASN A 138 15.01 6.40 2.01
N TYR A 139 14.55 5.74 3.07
CA TYR A 139 13.32 6.15 3.72
C TYR A 139 13.48 7.50 4.42
N TYR A 140 12.60 8.45 4.10
CA TYR A 140 12.56 9.74 4.77
C TYR A 140 11.65 9.65 6.00
N PRO A 141 12.19 9.90 7.22
CA PRO A 141 11.41 9.75 8.44
C PRO A 141 10.14 10.61 8.46
N LEU A 142 9.03 10.01 8.90
CA LEU A 142 7.74 10.68 9.01
C LEU A 142 7.56 11.23 10.43
N ASN A 143 7.45 12.55 10.53
CA ASN A 143 7.20 13.23 11.79
C ASN A 143 5.81 12.90 12.33
N SER A 144 5.70 12.81 13.66
CA SER A 144 4.41 12.71 14.36
C SER A 144 3.59 13.98 14.15
N PRO A 145 2.25 13.89 14.28
CA PRO A 145 1.41 15.09 14.30
C PRO A 145 1.72 15.93 15.54
N ASP A 146 1.37 17.21 15.46
CA ASP A 146 1.59 18.21 16.51
C ASP A 146 0.98 17.76 17.86
N PRO A 147 1.73 17.80 18.98
CA PRO A 147 1.27 17.32 20.28
C PRO A 147 0.00 18.00 20.79
N ASP A 148 -0.34 19.23 20.35
CA ASP A 148 -1.62 19.84 20.74
C ASP A 148 -2.86 19.10 20.19
N SER A 149 -2.67 18.28 19.15
CA SER A 149 -3.73 17.42 18.60
C SER A 149 -3.92 16.10 19.37
N SER A 150 -2.95 15.71 20.22
CA SER A 150 -2.86 14.38 20.86
C SER A 150 -3.86 14.16 22.00
N LYS A 151 -4.27 15.19 22.75
CA LYS A 151 -5.22 15.06 23.89
C LYS A 151 -6.60 14.53 23.47
N SER A 152 -7.04 14.86 22.25
CA SER A 152 -8.29 14.34 21.67
C SER A 152 -8.14 12.94 21.07
N LEU A 153 -6.91 12.47 20.99
CA LEU A 153 -6.44 11.30 20.26
C LEU A 153 -6.14 10.16 21.24
N GLU A 154 -5.60 10.45 22.42
CA GLU A 154 -5.59 9.54 23.58
C GLU A 154 -7.00 9.05 23.90
N LYS A 155 -7.99 9.95 23.98
CA LYS A 155 -9.40 9.58 24.18
C LYS A 155 -9.99 8.74 23.05
N TRP A 156 -9.49 8.92 21.83
CA TRP A 156 -9.94 8.17 20.65
C TRP A 156 -9.35 6.75 20.62
N LEU A 157 -8.16 6.56 21.19
CA LEU A 157 -7.54 5.24 21.35
C LEU A 157 -8.06 4.50 22.60
N THR A 158 -8.34 5.21 23.69
CA THR A 158 -8.66 4.63 25.02
C THR A 158 -10.10 4.13 25.23
N GLN A 159 -11.07 4.40 24.35
CA GLN A 159 -12.42 3.85 24.51
C GLN A 159 -12.47 2.38 24.06
N GLU A 160 -12.26 1.45 25.00
CA GLU A 160 -12.36 -0.02 24.87
C GLU A 160 -11.39 -0.68 23.86
N GLU A 161 -10.11 -0.65 24.23
CA GLU A 161 -8.89 -1.00 23.46
C GLU A 161 -8.71 -2.46 22.98
N LYS A 162 -9.74 -3.31 22.98
CA LYS A 162 -9.65 -4.64 22.32
C LYS A 162 -10.84 -4.95 21.43
N SER A 163 -12.04 -4.55 21.82
CA SER A 163 -13.28 -4.75 21.05
C SER A 163 -13.28 -3.88 19.80
N ILE A 164 -12.91 -2.60 19.92
CA ILE A 164 -12.85 -1.66 18.81
C ILE A 164 -11.68 -2.02 17.87
N GLY A 165 -10.48 -2.26 18.40
CA GLY A 165 -9.34 -2.70 17.57
C GLY A 165 -9.67 -3.95 16.74
N LYS A 166 -10.30 -4.95 17.36
CA LYS A 166 -10.77 -6.16 16.66
C LYS A 166 -11.86 -5.86 15.63
N PHE A 167 -12.84 -5.02 15.95
CA PHE A 167 -13.89 -4.60 15.02
C PHE A 167 -13.33 -3.88 13.78
N LEU A 168 -12.32 -3.03 13.99
CA LEU A 168 -11.63 -2.31 12.92
C LEU A 168 -10.65 -3.20 12.13
N GLY A 169 -10.41 -4.44 12.55
CA GLY A 169 -9.39 -5.31 11.97
C GLY A 169 -7.95 -4.83 12.22
N LEU A 170 -7.73 -3.98 13.23
CA LEU A 170 -6.41 -3.57 13.66
C LEU A 170 -5.74 -4.71 14.44
N ARG A 171 -4.49 -4.99 14.08
CA ARG A 171 -3.65 -5.97 14.79
C ARG A 171 -2.82 -5.28 15.84
N ASN A 172 -2.27 -6.03 16.80
CA ASN A 172 -1.45 -5.47 17.88
C ASN A 172 -0.31 -4.57 17.37
N ASN A 173 0.30 -4.90 16.22
CA ASN A 173 1.36 -4.07 15.62
C ASN A 173 0.83 -2.78 14.98
N ASP A 174 -0.41 -2.78 14.49
CA ASP A 174 -1.07 -1.59 13.93
C ASP A 174 -1.42 -0.59 15.02
N ILE A 175 -1.89 -1.11 16.15
CA ILE A 175 -2.21 -0.32 17.35
C ILE A 175 -0.93 0.30 17.89
N LYS A 176 0.12 -0.52 18.10
CA LYS A 176 1.41 -0.03 18.61
C LYS A 176 2.05 1.03 17.73
N VAL A 177 2.03 0.89 16.40
CA VAL A 177 2.63 1.90 15.52
C VAL A 177 1.86 3.21 15.59
N ILE A 178 0.53 3.15 15.70
CA ILE A 178 -0.31 4.32 15.91
C ILE A 178 -0.01 4.99 17.26
N GLU A 179 0.06 4.21 18.35
CA GLU A 179 0.32 4.72 19.70
C GLU A 179 1.69 5.40 19.77
N ASN A 180 2.74 4.69 19.33
CA ASN A 180 4.10 5.22 19.33
C ASN A 180 4.19 6.52 18.50
N TRP A 181 3.57 6.55 17.31
CA TRP A 181 3.66 7.70 16.42
C TRP A 181 2.77 8.87 16.86
N MET A 182 1.53 8.63 17.27
CA MET A 182 0.58 9.70 17.59
C MET A 182 0.61 10.16 19.05
N LEU A 183 0.93 9.27 20.00
CA LEU A 183 0.92 9.59 21.44
C LEU A 183 2.33 9.85 21.96
N GLU A 184 3.27 8.96 21.65
CA GLU A 184 4.65 9.07 22.14
C GLU A 184 5.53 9.97 21.26
N SER A 185 4.97 10.52 20.16
CA SER A 185 5.68 11.38 19.21
C SER A 185 6.95 10.74 18.62
N HIS A 186 6.97 9.41 18.51
CA HIS A 186 8.06 8.70 17.87
C HIS A 186 7.98 8.83 16.36
N LEU A 187 9.11 9.12 15.71
CA LEU A 187 9.22 9.16 14.26
C LEU A 187 9.02 7.76 13.67
N ILE A 188 8.29 7.65 12.56
CA ILE A 188 8.39 6.47 11.70
C ILE A 188 9.72 6.56 10.96
N LYS A 189 10.55 5.52 11.06
CA LYS A 189 11.90 5.50 10.46
C LYS A 189 12.10 4.40 9.42
N THR A 190 11.10 3.55 9.21
CA THR A 190 11.20 2.36 8.36
C THR A 190 10.01 2.25 7.42
N TRP A 191 10.23 1.57 6.29
CA TRP A 191 9.18 1.22 5.34
C TRP A 191 8.10 0.35 5.99
N GLU A 192 8.50 -0.59 6.84
CA GLU A 192 7.59 -1.50 7.54
C GLU A 192 6.64 -0.73 8.46
N ASP A 193 7.16 0.18 9.27
CA ASP A 193 6.34 0.96 10.20
C ASP A 193 5.39 1.92 9.44
N ALA A 194 5.85 2.51 8.33
CA ALA A 194 5.00 3.32 7.46
C ALA A 194 3.83 2.51 6.88
N LEU A 195 4.09 1.28 6.46
CA LEU A 195 3.08 0.38 5.92
C LEU A 195 2.07 -0.07 6.99
N LEU A 196 2.54 -0.36 8.21
CA LEU A 196 1.65 -0.67 9.34
C LEU A 196 0.75 0.54 9.66
N LEU A 197 1.31 1.75 9.64
CA LEU A 197 0.53 2.98 9.85
C LEU A 197 -0.50 3.20 8.72
N ALA A 198 -0.13 2.95 7.47
CA ALA A 198 -1.04 3.01 6.32
C ALA A 198 -2.18 1.99 6.45
N ARG A 199 -1.89 0.74 6.84
CA ARG A 199 -2.89 -0.30 7.11
C ARG A 199 -3.87 0.15 8.19
N ALA A 200 -3.33 0.70 9.27
CA ALA A 200 -4.12 1.13 10.40
C ALA A 200 -5.09 2.27 10.00
N PHE A 201 -4.61 3.28 9.26
CA PHE A 201 -5.46 4.35 8.75
C PHE A 201 -6.49 3.89 7.71
N ARG A 202 -6.13 2.95 6.83
CA ARG A 202 -7.07 2.33 5.89
C ARG A 202 -8.22 1.66 6.64
N ASN A 203 -7.90 0.90 7.68
CA ASN A 203 -8.89 0.20 8.50
C ASN A 203 -9.79 1.19 9.27
N CYS A 204 -9.21 2.17 9.96
CA CYS A 204 -10.00 3.19 10.64
C CYS A 204 -10.89 3.99 9.69
N THR A 205 -10.43 4.26 8.47
CA THR A 205 -11.24 4.96 7.44
C THR A 205 -12.40 4.10 6.94
N THR A 206 -12.13 2.86 6.55
CA THR A 206 -13.13 1.96 5.94
C THR A 206 -14.26 1.59 6.90
N HIS A 207 -13.96 1.51 8.19
CA HIS A 207 -14.95 1.28 9.24
C HIS A 207 -15.60 2.57 9.79
N GLY A 208 -15.29 3.74 9.23
CA GLY A 208 -15.88 5.03 9.63
C GLY A 208 -15.38 5.58 10.98
N PHE A 209 -14.38 4.94 11.59
CA PHE A 209 -13.83 5.32 12.89
C PHE A 209 -12.93 6.57 12.82
N LEU A 210 -12.22 6.74 11.69
CA LEU A 210 -11.54 7.97 11.35
C LEU A 210 -12.42 8.83 10.45
N VAL A 211 -13.13 9.79 11.03
CA VAL A 211 -13.99 10.71 10.29
C VAL A 211 -13.18 11.86 9.65
N PRO A 212 -13.64 12.45 8.52
CA PRO A 212 -12.89 13.51 7.82
C PRO A 212 -12.58 14.73 8.68
N ARG A 213 -13.43 15.03 9.67
CA ARG A 213 -13.20 16.13 10.61
C ARG A 213 -11.93 15.91 11.44
N LYS A 214 -11.68 14.67 11.89
CA LYS A 214 -10.46 14.33 12.65
C LYS A 214 -9.20 14.45 11.81
N VAL A 215 -9.28 14.10 10.52
CA VAL A 215 -8.15 14.32 9.59
C VAL A 215 -7.78 15.80 9.47
N LEU A 216 -8.76 16.70 9.55
CA LEU A 216 -8.52 18.15 9.57
C LEU A 216 -7.94 18.59 10.92
N ASP A 217 -8.62 18.25 12.01
CA ASP A 217 -8.25 18.68 13.36
C ASP A 217 -6.83 18.18 13.75
N TRP A 218 -6.44 16.99 13.28
CA TRP A 218 -5.13 16.37 13.51
C TRP A 218 -4.11 16.65 12.41
N LYS A 219 -4.44 17.52 11.45
CA LYS A 219 -3.55 17.92 10.34
C LYS A 219 -2.96 16.73 9.56
N LEU A 220 -3.70 15.63 9.41
CA LEU A 220 -3.18 14.37 8.84
C LEU A 220 -3.07 14.36 7.30
N LYS A 221 -3.56 15.39 6.61
CA LYS A 221 -3.55 15.45 5.13
C LYS A 221 -2.18 15.18 4.49
N PRO A 222 -1.06 15.82 4.93
CA PRO A 222 0.25 15.56 4.35
C PRO A 222 0.72 14.12 4.60
N ILE A 223 0.40 13.58 5.76
CA ILE A 223 0.77 12.23 6.16
C ILE A 223 0.10 11.19 5.25
N PHE A 224 -1.19 11.34 5.00
CA PHE A 224 -1.93 10.44 4.11
C PHE A 224 -1.38 10.46 2.68
N ARG A 225 -0.91 11.61 2.22
CA ARG A 225 -0.22 11.74 0.93
C ARG A 225 1.09 10.95 0.94
N VAL A 226 1.97 11.18 1.92
CA VAL A 226 3.26 10.47 2.01
C VAL A 226 3.05 8.96 2.12
N LEU A 227 2.11 8.50 2.94
CA LEU A 227 1.80 7.06 3.05
C LEU A 227 1.27 6.48 1.74
N THR A 228 0.51 7.25 0.97
CA THR A 228 0.04 6.84 -0.37
C THR A 228 1.21 6.69 -1.34
N GLU A 229 2.12 7.66 -1.36
CA GLU A 229 3.33 7.66 -2.20
C GLU A 229 4.26 6.50 -1.79
N ASN A 230 4.48 6.27 -0.49
CA ASN A 230 5.27 5.16 0.03
C ASN A 230 4.77 3.79 -0.47
N LEU A 231 3.45 3.57 -0.53
CA LEU A 231 2.88 2.33 -1.06
C LEU A 231 3.22 2.13 -2.55
N ALA A 232 3.20 3.21 -3.33
CA ALA A 232 3.59 3.17 -4.73
C ALA A 232 5.09 2.96 -4.90
N GLU A 233 5.94 3.55 -4.05
CA GLU A 233 7.41 3.32 -4.10
C GLU A 233 7.77 1.86 -3.82
N ILE A 234 7.16 1.24 -2.81
CA ILE A 234 7.36 -0.20 -2.53
C ILE A 234 6.86 -1.04 -3.72
N LEU A 235 5.72 -0.69 -4.30
CA LEU A 235 5.18 -1.39 -5.46
C LEU A 235 6.10 -1.28 -6.68
N ILE A 236 6.61 -0.08 -6.97
CA ILE A 236 7.59 0.16 -8.05
C ILE A 236 8.81 -0.73 -7.84
N ALA A 237 9.41 -0.68 -6.65
CA ALA A 237 10.61 -1.48 -6.35
C ALA A 237 10.35 -2.99 -6.50
N ALA A 238 9.16 -3.46 -6.14
CA ALA A 238 8.77 -4.84 -6.33
C ALA A 238 8.61 -5.22 -7.81
N LEU A 239 7.98 -4.37 -8.62
CA LEU A 239 7.79 -4.63 -10.04
C LEU A 239 9.12 -4.58 -10.82
N GLU A 240 10.05 -3.71 -10.46
CA GLU A 240 11.39 -3.66 -11.06
C GLU A 240 12.19 -4.95 -10.83
N LYS A 241 11.96 -5.66 -9.72
CA LYS A 241 12.54 -6.99 -9.50
C LYS A 241 11.99 -8.06 -10.44
N ILE A 242 10.76 -7.92 -10.90
CA ILE A 242 10.15 -8.86 -11.87
C ILE A 242 10.67 -8.57 -13.27
N GLU A 243 10.87 -7.29 -13.60
CA GLU A 243 11.44 -6.86 -14.88
C GLU A 243 12.87 -7.39 -15.06
N SER A 244 13.69 -7.30 -14.00
CA SER A 244 15.10 -7.75 -13.95
C SER A 244 15.29 -9.23 -14.29
#